data_AF-A0A916EEG5-F1
#
_entry.id   AF-A0A916EEG5-F1
#
_cell.length_a   1.000
_cell.length_b   1.000
_cell.length_c   1.000
_cell.angle_alpha   90.00
_cell.angle_beta   90.00
_cell.angle_gamma   90.00
#
_symmetry.space_group_name_H-M   'P 1'
#
loop_
_entity.id
_entity.type
_entity.pdbx_description
1 polymer ?
#
loop_
_entity_poly.entity_id
_entity_poly.type
_entity_poly.pdbx_seq_one_letter_code
_entity_poly.pdbx_strand_id
1 'polypeptide(L)'
;MTNSVTATMQWGNNIRVVVGIGNLEEDLKPKLPVEYKKAITDYLTEIGKLIRSKVEIAWGNLDFLKDILFVLTVPAEYSEKEKAVMRECAYNANLMREKGSDLLQFTTEPEAAAVYCMENCLREHDLSDTESEENEETTFMIVDCGGGTVDLTTREISTGCTSWS
;
A
#
# COMPACT_ATOMS: atom_id res chain seq x y z
N MET A 1 0.36 -16.48 17.84
CA MET A 1 0.53 -16.77 16.40
C MET A 1 -0.83 -17.12 15.86
N THR A 2 -1.56 -16.13 15.37
CA THR A 2 -2.83 -16.31 14.68
C THR A 2 -2.52 -16.76 13.25
N ASN A 3 -2.78 -18.04 12.98
CA ASN A 3 -2.73 -18.57 11.63
C ASN A 3 -4.04 -18.19 10.94
N SER A 4 -4.03 -17.16 10.11
CA SER A 4 -5.18 -16.80 9.28
C SER A 4 -4.82 -16.91 7.80
N VAL A 5 -5.61 -17.69 7.06
CA VAL A 5 -5.80 -17.45 5.63
C VAL A 5 -6.92 -16.43 5.57
N THR A 6 -6.57 -15.16 5.43
CA THR A 6 -7.57 -14.10 5.28
C THR A 6 -7.93 -14.01 3.80
N ALA A 7 -9.02 -14.67 3.42
CA ALA A 7 -9.68 -14.46 2.13
C ALA A 7 -10.94 -13.63 2.38
N THR A 8 -10.83 -12.32 2.27
CA THR A 8 -11.97 -11.43 2.49
C THR A 8 -12.59 -11.06 1.17
N MET A 9 -13.72 -11.69 0.88
CA MET A 9 -14.57 -11.38 -0.25
C MET A 9 -15.73 -10.52 0.27
N GLN A 10 -15.69 -9.21 0.03
CA GLN A 10 -16.75 -8.30 0.45
C GLN A 10 -17.67 -7.99 -0.74
N TRP A 11 -18.99 -8.18 -0.56
CA TRP A 11 -19.98 -8.06 -1.62
C TRP A 11 -20.47 -6.60 -1.78
N GLY A 12 -20.31 -6.06 -3.00
CA GLY A 12 -20.71 -4.71 -3.43
C GLY A 12 -20.32 -4.44 -4.89
N ASN A 13 -20.57 -3.23 -5.42
CA ASN A 13 -20.50 -2.92 -6.86
C ASN A 13 -19.10 -2.93 -7.52
N ASN A 14 -18.01 -3.28 -6.83
CA ASN A 14 -16.66 -3.42 -7.40
C ASN A 14 -15.90 -4.57 -6.72
N ILE A 15 -15.32 -5.48 -7.52
CA ILE A 15 -14.53 -6.62 -7.04
C ILE A 15 -13.15 -6.14 -6.62
N ARG A 16 -12.75 -6.39 -5.38
CA ARG A 16 -11.35 -6.30 -4.91
C ARG A 16 -10.89 -7.68 -4.46
N VAL A 17 -9.73 -8.10 -4.94
CA VAL A 17 -9.11 -9.39 -4.56
C VAL A 17 -7.80 -9.07 -3.83
N VAL A 18 -7.77 -9.33 -2.53
CA VAL A 18 -6.54 -9.31 -1.73
C VAL A 18 -6.23 -10.76 -1.38
N VAL A 19 -5.16 -11.30 -1.97
CA VAL A 19 -4.67 -12.65 -1.65
C VAL A 19 -3.51 -12.51 -0.66
N GLY A 20 -3.84 -12.53 0.63
CA GLY A 20 -2.86 -12.67 1.69
C GLY A 20 -2.57 -14.15 1.92
N ILE A 21 -1.44 -14.66 1.42
CA ILE A 21 -0.95 -15.96 1.85
C ILE A 21 -0.07 -15.70 3.06
N GLY A 22 -0.62 -15.90 4.27
CA GLY A 22 0.18 -15.93 5.49
C GLY A 22 1.33 -16.94 5.36
N ASN A 23 2.29 -16.87 6.28
CA ASN A 23 3.57 -17.59 6.25
C ASN A 23 3.42 -19.12 6.45
N LEU A 24 2.69 -19.79 5.55
CA LEU A 24 2.49 -21.23 5.48
C LEU A 24 3.65 -21.86 4.72
N GLU A 25 4.11 -23.01 5.21
CA GLU A 25 5.00 -23.88 4.44
C GLU A 25 4.35 -24.23 3.09
N GLU A 26 5.17 -24.34 2.05
CA GLU A 26 4.72 -24.38 0.65
C GLU A 26 3.83 -25.60 0.34
N ASP A 27 4.01 -26.68 1.10
CA ASP A 27 3.23 -27.92 1.09
C ASP A 27 1.88 -27.82 1.80
N LEU A 28 1.71 -26.84 2.70
CA LEU A 28 0.46 -26.56 3.41
C LEU A 28 -0.43 -25.55 2.67
N LYS A 29 0.07 -24.93 1.61
CA LYS A 29 -0.71 -23.95 0.81
C LYS A 29 -1.77 -24.70 -0.02
N PRO A 30 -3.05 -24.27 0.03
CA PRO A 30 -4.08 -24.87 -0.79
C PRO A 30 -3.77 -24.67 -2.28
N LYS A 31 -4.04 -25.69 -3.11
CA LYS A 31 -3.94 -25.54 -4.56
C LYS A 31 -5.01 -24.58 -5.04
N LEU A 32 -4.59 -23.37 -5.39
CA LEU A 32 -5.48 -22.37 -5.96
C LEU A 32 -5.83 -22.74 -7.41
N PRO A 33 -7.06 -22.42 -7.87
CA PRO A 33 -7.48 -22.66 -9.25
C PRO A 33 -6.73 -21.78 -10.26
N VAL A 34 -6.08 -20.71 -9.77
CA VAL A 34 -5.29 -19.76 -10.55
C VAL A 34 -3.94 -19.58 -9.86
N GLU A 35 -2.88 -19.54 -10.66
CA GLU A 35 -1.53 -19.24 -10.18
C GLU A 35 -1.48 -17.79 -9.67
N TYR A 36 -0.90 -17.57 -8.48
CA TYR A 36 -1.06 -16.31 -7.76
C TYR A 36 -0.40 -15.13 -8.50
N LYS A 37 0.74 -15.32 -9.18
CA LYS A 37 1.35 -14.24 -9.97
C LYS A 37 0.46 -13.84 -11.13
N LYS A 38 -0.16 -14.80 -11.81
CA LYS A 38 -1.17 -14.52 -12.84
C LYS A 38 -2.35 -13.72 -12.27
N ALA A 39 -2.90 -14.13 -11.13
CA ALA A 39 -4.01 -13.42 -10.50
C ALA A 39 -3.65 -11.96 -10.15
N ILE A 40 -2.47 -11.74 -9.58
CA ILE A 40 -1.96 -10.39 -9.26
C ILE A 40 -1.75 -9.58 -10.55
N THR A 41 -1.10 -10.17 -11.55
CA THR A 41 -0.80 -9.49 -12.84
C THR A 41 -2.08 -9.09 -13.57
N ASP A 42 -3.07 -9.97 -13.65
CA ASP A 42 -4.35 -9.70 -14.29
C ASP A 42 -5.07 -8.54 -13.59
N TYR A 43 -5.12 -8.56 -12.25
CA TYR A 43 -5.71 -7.47 -11.46
C TYR A 43 -5.00 -6.13 -11.69
N LEU A 44 -3.66 -6.12 -11.60
CA LEU A 44 -2.85 -4.92 -11.83
C LEU A 44 -3.00 -4.39 -13.27
N THR A 45 -3.22 -5.28 -14.23
CA THR A 45 -3.48 -4.90 -15.62
C THR A 45 -4.80 -4.16 -15.75
N GLU A 46 -5.88 -4.69 -15.17
CA GLU A 46 -7.21 -4.06 -15.27
C GLU A 46 -7.28 -2.75 -14.50
N ILE A 47 -6.72 -2.69 -13.29
CA ILE A 47 -6.68 -1.42 -12.54
C ILE A 47 -5.77 -0.40 -13.23
N GLY A 48 -4.66 -0.85 -13.83
CA GLY A 48 -3.76 0.00 -14.62
C GLY A 48 -4.46 0.67 -15.80
N LYS A 49 -5.33 -0.06 -16.52
CA LYS A 49 -6.17 0.51 -17.59
C LYS A 49 -7.11 1.59 -17.07
N LEU A 50 -7.74 1.36 -15.92
CA LEU A 50 -8.63 2.33 -15.29
C LEU A 50 -7.88 3.58 -14.85
N ILE A 51 -6.74 3.43 -14.18
CA ILE A 51 -5.90 4.54 -13.74
C ILE A 51 -5.45 5.35 -14.95
N ARG A 52 -4.95 4.70 -16.01
CA ARG A 52 -4.54 5.35 -17.26
C ARG A 52 -5.64 6.23 -17.83
N SER A 53 -6.84 5.65 -18.00
CA SER A 53 -7.99 6.39 -18.52
C SER A 53 -8.33 7.60 -17.65
N LYS A 54 -8.29 7.47 -16.32
CA LYS A 54 -8.58 8.58 -15.39
C LYS A 54 -7.51 9.67 -15.45
N VAL A 55 -6.23 9.29 -15.51
CA VAL A 55 -5.10 10.22 -15.56
C VAL A 55 -5.12 11.01 -16.87
N GLU A 56 -5.34 10.34 -18.01
CA GLU A 56 -5.43 10.97 -19.33
C GLU A 56 -6.58 12.00 -19.37
N ILE A 57 -7.73 11.69 -18.76
CA ILE A 57 -8.86 12.61 -18.67
C ILE A 57 -8.54 13.83 -17.79
N ALA A 58 -7.87 13.63 -16.66
CA ALA A 58 -7.64 14.68 -15.67
C ALA A 58 -6.46 15.61 -16.04
N TRP A 59 -5.37 15.06 -16.60
CA TRP A 59 -4.11 15.77 -16.79
C TRP A 59 -3.60 15.78 -18.25
N GLY A 60 -4.25 15.06 -19.17
CA GLY A 60 -3.89 15.09 -20.59
C GLY A 60 -2.61 14.32 -20.92
N ASN A 61 -1.74 14.92 -21.73
CA ASN A 61 -0.56 14.30 -22.37
C ASN A 61 0.56 13.91 -21.38
N LEU A 62 0.34 12.90 -20.55
CA LEU A 62 1.34 12.28 -19.70
C LEU A 62 1.80 10.94 -20.30
N ASP A 63 3.10 10.66 -20.29
CA ASP A 63 3.63 9.31 -20.50
C ASP A 63 3.40 8.51 -19.22
N PHE A 64 2.32 7.73 -19.20
CA PHE A 64 1.91 6.89 -18.06
C PHE A 64 3.04 6.03 -17.47
N LEU A 65 4.05 5.65 -18.26
CA LEU A 65 5.16 4.78 -17.82
C LEU A 65 6.39 5.55 -17.33
N LYS A 66 6.40 6.88 -17.45
CA LYS A 66 7.52 7.74 -17.07
C LYS A 66 7.13 8.86 -16.10
N ASP A 67 5.92 9.37 -16.23
CA ASP A 67 5.47 10.57 -15.52
C ASP A 67 4.65 10.24 -14.27
N ILE A 68 4.43 8.94 -13.99
CA ILE A 68 3.62 8.47 -12.87
C ILE A 68 4.47 7.63 -11.94
N LEU A 69 4.49 8.01 -10.67
CA LEU A 69 4.97 7.20 -9.56
C LEU A 69 3.82 6.37 -9.00
N PHE A 70 3.96 5.04 -9.02
CA PHE A 70 3.07 4.11 -8.34
C PHE A 70 3.61 3.81 -6.95
N VAL A 71 2.83 4.12 -5.91
CA VAL A 71 3.10 3.68 -4.54
C VAL A 71 2.05 2.63 -4.17
N LEU A 72 2.46 1.37 -4.06
CA LEU A 72 1.56 0.27 -3.72
C LEU A 72 1.70 -0.10 -2.25
N THR A 73 0.57 -0.29 -1.56
CA THR A 73 0.58 -0.85 -0.21
C THR A 73 0.86 -2.35 -0.27
N VAL A 74 1.69 -2.83 0.66
CA VAL A 74 1.95 -4.25 0.91
C VAL A 74 1.80 -4.54 2.41
N PRO A 75 1.53 -5.80 2.80
CA PRO A 75 1.55 -6.19 4.21
C PRO A 75 2.89 -5.87 4.86
N ALA A 76 2.88 -5.52 6.15
CA ALA A 76 4.10 -5.17 6.88
C ALA A 76 5.09 -6.34 6.98
N GLU A 77 4.61 -7.58 6.91
CA GLU A 77 5.42 -8.79 6.98
C GLU A 77 6.08 -9.17 5.64
N TYR A 78 5.79 -8.47 4.54
CA TYR A 78 6.37 -8.81 3.24
C TYR A 78 7.89 -8.66 3.23
N SER A 79 8.57 -9.77 2.97
CA SER A 79 10.00 -9.82 2.68
C SER A 79 10.34 -9.15 1.35
N GLU A 80 11.62 -8.84 1.16
CA GLU A 80 12.12 -8.31 -0.12
C GLU A 80 11.85 -9.27 -1.30
N LYS A 81 11.78 -10.57 -1.04
CA LYS A 81 11.43 -11.57 -2.06
C LYS A 81 9.97 -11.40 -2.50
N GLU A 82 9.04 -11.20 -1.58
CA GLU A 82 7.62 -11.01 -1.88
C GLU A 82 7.39 -9.67 -2.58
N LYS A 83 8.06 -8.59 -2.14
CA LYS A 83 8.08 -7.30 -2.83
C LYS A 83 8.63 -7.42 -4.25
N ALA A 84 9.70 -8.20 -4.46
CA ALA A 84 10.24 -8.46 -5.78
C ALA A 84 9.26 -9.21 -6.70
N VAL A 85 8.46 -10.13 -6.14
CA VAL A 85 7.37 -10.80 -6.89
C VAL A 85 6.25 -9.83 -7.23
N MET A 86 5.82 -8.97 -6.30
CA MET A 86 4.83 -7.92 -6.58
C MET A 86 5.31 -6.98 -7.69
N ARG A 87 6.57 -6.55 -7.63
CA ARG A 87 7.23 -5.72 -8.65
C ARG A 87 7.29 -6.41 -10.01
N GLU A 88 7.57 -7.71 -10.04
CA GLU A 88 7.50 -8.51 -11.27
C GLU A 88 6.09 -8.52 -11.87
N CYS A 89 5.06 -8.71 -11.05
CA CYS A 89 3.68 -8.70 -11.51
C CYS A 89 3.29 -7.30 -12.04
N ALA A 90 3.69 -6.22 -11.35
CA ALA A 90 3.45 -4.84 -11.79
C ALA A 90 4.16 -4.50 -13.10
N TYR A 91 5.38 -5.00 -13.30
CA TYR A 91 6.10 -4.91 -14.57
C TYR A 91 5.35 -5.64 -15.70
N ASN A 92 4.94 -6.89 -15.45
CA ASN A 92 4.18 -7.69 -16.42
C ASN A 92 2.80 -7.08 -16.74
N ALA A 93 2.23 -6.32 -15.80
CA ALA A 93 0.98 -5.58 -15.96
C ALA A 93 1.13 -4.25 -16.72
N ASN A 94 2.34 -3.93 -17.23
CA ASN A 94 2.65 -2.67 -17.91
C ASN A 94 2.36 -1.42 -17.06
N LEU A 95 2.66 -1.47 -15.76
CA LEU A 95 2.62 -0.28 -14.89
C LEU A 95 3.94 0.50 -14.88
N MET A 96 5.02 -0.12 -15.36
CA MET A 96 6.34 0.50 -15.51
C MET A 96 7.07 -0.06 -16.73
N ARG A 97 8.04 0.72 -17.23
CA ARG A 97 8.86 0.33 -18.39
C ARG A 97 9.95 -0.70 -18.05
N GLU A 98 10.51 -0.60 -16.86
CA GLU A 98 11.64 -1.40 -16.42
C GLU A 98 11.36 -1.93 -15.02
N LYS A 99 11.66 -3.20 -14.77
CA LYS A 99 11.42 -3.84 -13.47
C LYS A 99 12.13 -3.12 -12.32
N GLY A 100 13.31 -2.55 -12.59
CA GLY A 100 14.11 -1.79 -11.62
C GLY A 100 13.77 -0.31 -11.49
N SER A 101 12.67 0.16 -12.09
CA SER A 101 12.29 1.57 -12.03
C SER A 101 11.93 2.02 -10.62
N ASP A 102 12.44 3.19 -10.22
CA ASP A 102 12.08 3.89 -8.98
C ASP A 102 10.68 4.50 -9.03
N LEU A 103 10.02 4.48 -10.20
CA LEU A 103 8.62 4.87 -10.39
C LEU A 103 7.62 3.83 -9.87
N LEU A 104 8.10 2.76 -9.24
CA LEU A 104 7.30 1.90 -8.37
C LEU A 104 7.95 1.88 -7.00
N GLN A 105 7.17 2.21 -5.97
CA GLN A 105 7.56 2.12 -4.58
C GLN A 105 6.53 1.31 -3.80
N PHE A 106 6.96 0.81 -2.64
CA PHE A 106 6.09 0.09 -1.73
C PHE A 106 6.04 0.83 -0.40
N THR A 107 4.86 0.84 0.19
CA THR A 107 4.62 1.31 1.56
C THR A 107 3.73 0.29 2.26
N THR A 108 3.54 0.42 3.56
CA THR A 108 2.53 -0.39 4.26
C THR A 108 1.20 0.38 4.36
N GLU A 109 0.09 -0.35 4.50
CA GLU A 109 -1.22 0.27 4.77
C GLU A 109 -1.21 1.20 5.99
N PRO A 110 -0.67 0.80 7.17
CA PRO A 110 -0.58 1.71 8.31
C PRO A 110 0.35 2.91 8.06
N GLU A 111 1.39 2.80 7.23
CA GLU A 111 2.23 3.96 6.86
C GLU A 111 1.48 4.95 5.97
N ALA A 112 0.76 4.45 4.96
CA ALA A 112 -0.07 5.29 4.11
C ALA A 112 -1.15 6.02 4.93
N ALA A 113 -1.79 5.30 5.86
CA ALA A 113 -2.75 5.89 6.80
C ALA A 113 -2.09 6.93 7.72
N ALA A 114 -0.88 6.68 8.21
CA ALA A 114 -0.15 7.61 9.06
C ALA A 114 0.11 8.93 8.35
N VAL A 115 0.66 8.88 7.12
CA VAL A 115 0.93 10.08 6.31
C VAL A 115 -0.36 10.87 6.08
N TYR A 116 -1.45 10.20 5.72
CA TYR A 116 -2.74 10.84 5.52
C TYR A 116 -3.26 11.54 6.79
N CYS A 117 -3.21 10.85 7.95
CA CYS A 117 -3.65 11.42 9.23
C CYS A 117 -2.76 12.59 9.67
N MET A 118 -1.44 12.51 9.44
CA MET A 118 -0.52 13.61 9.73
C MET A 118 -0.81 14.85 8.88
N GLU A 119 -1.06 14.66 7.58
CA GLU A 119 -1.31 15.78 6.68
C GLU A 119 -2.68 16.43 6.86
N ASN A 120 -3.72 15.66 7.24
CA ASN A 120 -5.09 16.15 7.27
C ASN A 120 -5.67 16.32 8.68
N CYS A 121 -5.40 15.38 9.59
CA CYS A 121 -6.05 15.38 10.91
C CYS A 121 -5.29 16.20 11.95
N LEU A 122 -3.94 16.21 11.91
CA LEU A 122 -3.15 17.00 12.85
C LEU A 122 -3.21 18.50 12.55
N ARG A 123 -3.34 18.88 11.27
CA ARG A 123 -3.51 20.28 10.85
C ARG A 123 -4.89 20.85 11.14
N GLU A 124 -5.93 20.02 11.18
CA GLU A 124 -7.32 20.45 11.45
C GLU A 124 -7.63 20.60 12.95
N HIS A 125 -6.83 20.00 13.83
CA HIS A 125 -7.05 19.99 15.27
C HIS A 125 -6.12 20.92 16.08
N ASP A 126 -5.36 21.82 15.43
CA ASP A 126 -4.38 22.73 16.06
C ASP A 126 -3.46 22.03 17.09
N LEU A 127 -3.18 20.74 16.89
CA LEU A 127 -2.10 20.05 17.62
C LEU A 127 -0.72 20.48 17.12
N SER A 128 -0.69 21.45 16.19
CA SER A 128 0.49 22.17 15.73
C SER A 128 0.61 23.58 16.30
N ASP A 129 -0.18 23.96 17.32
CA ASP A 129 0.01 25.22 18.06
C ASP A 129 1.33 25.19 18.83
N THR A 130 2.40 25.40 18.07
CA THR A 130 3.77 25.72 18.49
C THR A 130 3.81 27.12 19.13
N GLU A 131 3.15 27.31 20.27
CA GLU A 131 3.50 28.37 21.21
C GLU A 131 4.19 27.85 22.48
N SER A 132 4.28 26.52 22.65
CA SER A 132 5.16 25.85 23.60
C SER A 132 6.49 25.49 22.93
N GLU A 133 7.60 26.10 23.35
CA GLU A 133 8.98 25.75 22.95
C GLU A 133 9.45 24.39 23.51
N GLU A 134 8.54 23.45 23.74
CA GLU A 134 8.85 22.09 24.17
C GLU A 134 8.56 21.13 23.02
N ASN A 135 9.50 20.22 22.73
CA ASN A 135 9.34 19.19 21.70
C ASN A 135 8.11 18.32 22.03
N GLU A 136 6.95 18.66 21.47
CA GLU A 136 5.72 17.91 21.70
C GLU A 136 5.77 16.59 20.90
N GLU A 137 6.23 15.53 21.57
CA GLU A 137 6.12 14.15 21.09
C GLU A 137 4.65 13.76 21.01
N THR A 138 4.07 13.76 19.81
CA THR A 138 2.69 13.34 19.61
C THR A 138 2.65 11.86 19.28
N THR A 139 2.07 11.06 20.16
CA THR A 139 1.81 9.64 19.92
C THR A 139 0.38 9.43 19.47
N PHE A 140 0.18 8.73 18.35
CA PHE A 140 -1.13 8.37 17.84
C PHE A 140 -1.18 6.91 17.41
N MET A 141 -2.37 6.33 17.41
CA MET A 141 -2.59 4.94 17.03
C MET A 141 -3.54 4.89 15.84
N ILE A 142 -3.14 4.12 14.84
CA ILE A 142 -3.96 3.79 13.68
C ILE A 142 -4.55 2.42 13.94
N VAL A 143 -5.87 2.34 13.81
CA VAL A 143 -6.63 1.10 13.91
C VAL A 143 -7.30 0.87 12.56
N ASP A 144 -6.71 -0.01 11.77
CA ASP A 144 -7.24 -0.41 10.48
C ASP A 144 -8.10 -1.66 10.64
N CYS A 145 -9.41 -1.49 10.50
CA CYS A 145 -10.40 -2.55 10.61
C CYS A 145 -10.83 -3.01 9.21
N GLY A 146 -9.95 -3.77 8.55
CA GLY A 146 -10.23 -4.38 7.26
C GLY A 146 -11.32 -5.47 7.33
N GLY A 147 -11.66 -6.05 6.17
CA GLY A 147 -12.71 -7.07 6.07
C GLY A 147 -12.43 -8.39 6.81
N GLY A 148 -11.21 -8.60 7.31
CA GLY A 148 -10.82 -9.84 7.99
C GLY A 148 -9.45 -9.81 8.69
N THR A 149 -8.80 -8.66 8.76
CA THR A 149 -7.73 -8.36 9.73
C THR A 149 -8.09 -7.08 10.46
N VAL A 150 -7.60 -6.96 11.69
CA VAL A 150 -7.57 -5.69 12.41
C VAL A 150 -6.11 -5.43 12.72
N ASP A 151 -5.57 -4.39 12.11
CA ASP A 151 -4.16 -4.04 12.20
C ASP A 151 -4.02 -2.77 13.06
N LEU A 152 -3.25 -2.87 14.15
CA LEU A 152 -3.00 -1.75 15.07
C LEU A 152 -1.56 -1.31 14.93
N THR A 153 -1.34 -0.03 14.66
CA THR A 153 0.01 0.56 14.59
C THR A 153 0.05 1.84 15.41
N THR A 154 0.97 1.92 16.37
CA THR A 154 1.27 3.14 17.12
C THR A 154 2.44 3.86 16.47
N ARG A 155 2.33 5.17 16.29
CA ARG A 155 3.37 6.05 15.74
C ARG A 155 3.61 7.20 16.71
N GLU A 156 4.87 7.58 16.80
CA GLU A 156 5.33 8.75 17.56
C GLU A 156 5.91 9.75 16.56
N ILE A 157 5.51 11.01 16.69
CA ILE A 157 6.01 12.12 15.88
C ILE A 157 6.82 13.03 16.78
N SER A 158 8.10 13.21 16.45
CA SER A 158 8.94 14.24 17.08
C SER A 158 9.04 15.44 16.16
N THR A 159 8.49 16.57 16.58
CA THR A 159 8.61 17.87 15.90
C THR A 159 10.00 18.47 16.17
N GLY A 160 11.05 17.85 15.61
CA GLY A 160 12.44 18.31 15.80
C GLY A 160 13.48 17.79 14.81
N CYS A 161 13.16 16.83 13.94
CA CYS A 161 14.11 16.27 12.99
C CYS A 161 13.84 16.76 11.56
N THR A 162 14.61 17.75 11.10
CA THR A 162 14.64 18.22 9.71
C THR A 162 15.68 17.49 8.84
N SER A 163 16.23 16.37 9.29
CA SER A 163 17.21 15.61 8.50
C SER A 163 16.64 14.29 8.00
N TRP A 164 16.41 14.21 6.68
CA TRP A 164 16.39 12.96 5.95
C TRP A 164 17.84 12.49 5.76
N SER A 165 18.17 11.29 6.25
CA SER A 165 19.44 10.59 5.98
C SER A 165 19.15 9.22 5.41
#